data_AF-A0A7V3Y4C2-F1
#
_entry.id   AF-A0A7V3Y4C2-F1
#
_cell.length_a   1.000
_cell.length_b   1.000
_cell.length_c   1.000
_cell.angle_alpha   90.00
_cell.angle_beta   90.00
_cell.angle_gamma   90.00
#
_symmetry.space_group_name_H-M   'P 1'
#
loop_
_entity.id
_entity.type
_entity.pdbx_description
1 polymer ?
#
loop_
_entity_poly.entity_id
_entity_poly.type
_entity_poly.pdbx_seq_one_letter_code
_entity_poly.pdbx_strand_id
1 'polypeptide(L)'
;MMQLPLYDVFPALQKLPRVALGNFPTPVQKLTSPEYDNLWIKRDDMSSTLYGGNKVRKLEFTLAEAIVTGKKKVVTMGGIGTNHGLATAIFCKH
;
A
#
# COMPACT_ATOMS: atom_id res chain seq x y z
N MET A 1 6.36 10.34 -12.40
CA MET A 1 6.11 9.34 -11.34
C MET A 1 6.91 8.09 -11.69
N MET A 2 7.60 7.46 -10.73
CA MET A 2 8.28 6.19 -11.01
C MET A 2 7.27 5.10 -11.38
N GLN A 3 7.61 4.31 -12.40
CA GLN A 3 6.91 3.10 -12.78
C GLN A 3 7.10 2.03 -11.69
N LEU A 4 6.01 1.37 -11.27
CA LEU A 4 6.11 0.29 -10.29
C LEU A 4 6.74 -0.94 -10.95
N PRO A 5 7.71 -1.64 -10.31
CA PRO A 5 8.28 -2.88 -10.84
C PRO A 5 7.25 -3.97 -11.14
N LEU A 6 6.08 -3.89 -10.50
CA LEU A 6 4.92 -4.75 -10.78
C LEU A 6 4.52 -4.72 -12.27
N TYR A 7 4.64 -3.57 -12.93
CA TYR A 7 4.27 -3.41 -14.33
C TYR A 7 5.28 -4.00 -15.30
N ASP A 8 6.53 -4.17 -14.87
CA ASP A 8 7.56 -4.80 -15.70
C ASP A 8 7.30 -6.31 -15.78
N VAL A 9 6.80 -6.90 -14.69
CA VAL A 9 6.40 -8.32 -14.62
C VAL A 9 5.00 -8.54 -15.20
N PHE A 10 4.08 -7.60 -14.97
CA PHE A 10 2.69 -7.70 -15.43
C PHE A 10 2.24 -6.42 -16.16
N PRO A 11 2.64 -6.23 -17.42
CA PRO A 11 2.33 -5.02 -18.18
C PRO A 11 0.82 -4.74 -18.30
N ALA A 12 0.01 -5.80 -18.35
CA ALA A 12 -1.45 -5.70 -18.43
C ALA A 12 -2.09 -4.98 -17.22
N LEU A 13 -1.38 -4.84 -16.09
CA LEU A 13 -1.89 -4.14 -14.90
C LEU A 13 -1.77 -2.61 -15.01
N GLN A 14 -1.03 -2.08 -15.98
CA GLN A 14 -0.94 -0.63 -16.21
C GLN A 14 -2.31 0.01 -16.53
N LYS A 15 -3.27 -0.78 -17.02
CA LYS A 15 -4.64 -0.33 -17.29
C LYS A 15 -5.48 -0.06 -16.03
N LEU A 16 -5.04 -0.57 -14.87
CA LEU A 16 -5.78 -0.38 -13.62
C LEU A 16 -5.55 1.05 -13.10
N PRO A 17 -6.60 1.77 -12.69
CA PRO A 17 -6.44 3.10 -12.12
C PRO A 17 -5.60 3.02 -10.85
N ARG A 18 -4.70 3.99 -10.67
CA ARG A 18 -3.82 4.10 -9.51
C ARG A 18 -3.70 5.55 -9.04
N VAL A 19 -3.83 5.77 -7.74
CA VAL A 19 -3.50 7.02 -7.08
C VAL A 19 -2.23 6.82 -6.25
N ALA A 20 -1.29 7.75 -6.30
CA ALA A 20 -0.06 7.66 -5.53
C ALA A 20 -0.33 8.03 -4.06
N LEU A 21 -0.35 7.04 -3.17
CA LEU A 21 -0.52 7.22 -1.72
C LEU A 21 0.76 6.89 -0.94
N GLY A 22 1.60 6.02 -1.50
CA GLY A 22 2.80 5.52 -0.84
C GLY A 22 4.10 5.91 -1.54
N ASN A 23 5.19 5.82 -0.78
CA ASN A 23 6.55 5.95 -1.26
C ASN A 23 7.11 4.56 -1.53
N PHE A 24 7.24 4.23 -2.82
CA PHE A 24 7.73 2.92 -3.28
C PHE A 24 8.95 3.06 -4.18
N PRO A 25 9.84 2.05 -4.24
CA PRO A 25 9.81 0.80 -3.48
C PRO A 25 10.21 1.00 -2.00
N THR A 26 9.55 0.29 -1.08
CA THR A 26 9.99 0.25 0.32
C THR A 26 11.27 -0.58 0.48
N PRO A 27 12.11 -0.34 1.50
CA PRO A 27 13.35 -1.08 1.70
C PRO A 27 13.16 -2.60 1.89
N VAL A 28 14.17 -3.38 1.50
CA VAL A 28 14.38 -4.77 1.94
C VAL A 28 15.63 -4.75 2.82
N GLN A 29 15.53 -5.22 4.06
CA GLN A 29 16.60 -5.12 5.06
C GLN A 29 16.95 -6.51 5.57
N LYS A 30 18.25 -6.83 5.63
CA LYS A 30 18.71 -8.03 6.33
C LYS A 30 18.57 -7.81 7.83
N LEU A 31 18.03 -8.79 8.54
CA LEU A 31 17.92 -8.77 9.98
C LEU A 31 18.96 -9.70 10.60
N THR A 32 19.55 -9.27 11.71
CA THR A 32 20.40 -10.12 12.53
C THR A 32 19.52 -10.96 13.45
N SER A 33 19.70 -12.27 13.42
CA SER A 33 19.01 -13.20 14.32
C SER A 33 19.99 -14.27 14.80
N PRO A 34 19.90 -14.70 16.08
CA PRO A 34 20.69 -15.83 16.57
C PRO A 34 20.24 -17.18 15.98
N GLU A 35 19.02 -17.25 15.44
CA GLU A 35 18.41 -18.49 14.94
C GLU A 35 18.47 -18.62 13.40
N TYR A 36 18.71 -17.51 12.68
CA TYR A 36 18.61 -17.47 11.22
C TYR A 36 19.71 -16.62 10.58
N ASP A 37 20.54 -17.24 9.72
CA ASP A 37 21.65 -16.57 9.01
C ASP A 37 21.22 -15.69 7.83
N ASN A 38 19.99 -15.91 7.33
CA ASN A 38 19.48 -15.26 6.13
C ASN A 38 18.05 -14.73 6.31
N LEU A 39 17.80 -14.05 7.43
CA LEU A 39 16.53 -13.39 7.70
C LEU A 39 16.48 -12.01 7.03
N TRP A 40 15.41 -11.74 6.29
CA TRP A 40 15.16 -10.46 5.63
C TRP A 40 13.75 -9.96 5.92
N ILE A 41 13.59 -8.64 5.95
CA ILE A 41 12.28 -7.99 6.08
C ILE A 41 12.05 -7.00 4.94
N LYS A 42 10.85 -7.06 4.36
CA LYS A 42 10.33 -6.02 3.49
C LYS A 42 9.65 -4.97 4.36
N ARG A 43 10.21 -3.75 4.42
CA ARG A 43 9.75 -2.66 5.29
C ARG A 43 8.52 -1.95 4.74
N ASP A 44 7.45 -2.69 4.46
CA ASP A 44 6.18 -2.12 4.01
C ASP A 44 5.52 -1.24 5.09
N ASP A 45 5.93 -1.34 6.35
CA ASP A 45 5.62 -0.38 7.41
C ASP A 45 6.10 1.05 7.08
N MET A 46 7.10 1.20 6.21
CA MET A 46 7.62 2.49 5.74
C MET A 46 6.99 2.96 4.42
N SER A 47 5.85 2.39 4.02
CA SER A 47 5.20 2.70 2.74
C SER A 47 4.62 4.11 2.65
N SER A 48 4.45 4.84 3.75
CA SER A 48 3.97 6.22 3.75
C SER A 48 4.43 6.95 5.01
N THR A 49 4.60 8.27 4.93
CA THR A 49 5.06 9.11 6.06
C THR A 49 4.05 9.14 7.21
N LEU A 50 2.75 9.17 6.90
CA LEU A 50 1.71 9.32 7.93
C LEU A 50 1.32 7.98 8.55
N TYR A 51 1.07 6.97 7.72
CA TYR A 51 0.73 5.63 8.17
C TYR A 51 1.02 4.61 7.07
N GLY A 52 2.02 3.76 7.30
CA GLY A 52 2.45 2.76 6.32
C GLY A 52 1.70 1.43 6.43
N GLY A 53 2.40 0.37 6.05
CA GLY A 53 1.88 -0.99 6.00
C GLY A 53 1.38 -1.40 4.62
N ASN A 54 1.00 -2.67 4.49
CA ASN A 54 0.55 -3.25 3.22
C ASN A 54 -0.76 -2.64 2.69
N LYS A 55 -1.58 -2.03 3.55
CA LYS A 55 -2.88 -1.46 3.16
C LYS A 55 -2.73 -0.25 2.26
N VAL A 56 -1.65 0.52 2.40
CA VAL A 56 -1.33 1.65 1.50
C VAL A 56 -1.24 1.17 0.06
N ARG A 57 -0.50 0.08 -0.22
CA ARG A 57 -0.39 -0.51 -1.57
C ARG A 57 -1.76 -0.88 -2.15
N LYS A 58 -2.61 -1.52 -1.36
CA LYS A 58 -3.95 -1.93 -1.82
C LYS A 58 -4.83 -0.71 -2.11
N LEU A 59 -4.78 0.29 -1.22
CA LEU A 59 -5.60 1.48 -1.32
C LEU A 59 -5.27 2.33 -2.54
N GLU A 60 -4.03 2.32 -3.05
CA GLU A 60 -3.67 3.02 -4.30
C GLU A 60 -4.55 2.61 -5.48
N PHE A 61 -5.01 1.35 -5.53
CA PHE A 61 -5.87 0.86 -6.61
C PHE A 61 -7.35 0.98 -6.25
N THR A 62 -7.74 0.57 -5.03
CA THR A 62 -9.17 0.59 -4.66
C THR A 62 -9.73 2.00 -4.50
N LEU A 63 -8.92 2.96 -4.02
CA LEU A 63 -9.34 4.35 -3.95
C LEU A 63 -9.27 5.04 -5.31
N ALA A 64 -8.34 4.66 -6.18
CA ALA A 64 -8.33 5.15 -7.55
C ALA A 64 -9.60 4.73 -8.30
N GLU A 65 -10.04 3.48 -8.15
CA GLU A 65 -11.32 3.02 -8.70
C GLU A 65 -12.51 3.85 -8.16
N ALA A 66 -12.53 4.11 -6.86
CA ALA A 66 -13.56 4.95 -6.24
C ALA A 66 -13.56 6.39 -6.81
N ILE A 67 -12.38 6.95 -7.06
CA ILE A 67 -12.21 8.29 -7.66
C ILE A 67 -12.72 8.29 -9.10
N VAL A 68 -12.29 7.37 -9.95
CA VAL A 68 -12.67 7.35 -11.39
C VAL A 68 -14.15 7.05 -11.59
N THR A 69 -14.78 6.31 -10.65
CA THR A 69 -16.23 6.03 -10.66
C THR A 69 -17.06 7.07 -9.90
N GLY A 70 -16.45 8.18 -9.46
CA GLY A 70 -17.16 9.32 -8.85
C GLY A 70 -17.75 9.05 -7.47
N LYS A 71 -17.24 8.07 -6.72
CA LYS A 71 -17.72 7.77 -5.36
C LYS A 71 -17.31 8.88 -4.40
N LYS A 72 -18.20 9.18 -3.44
CA LYS A 72 -18.00 10.21 -2.41
C LYS A 72 -17.89 9.65 -1.00
N LYS A 73 -18.09 8.34 -0.84
CA LYS A 73 -18.07 7.65 0.45
C LYS A 73 -17.38 6.31 0.28
N VAL A 74 -16.54 5.96 1.24
CA VAL A 74 -15.89 4.66 1.34
C VAL A 74 -16.35 4.01 2.64
N VAL A 75 -16.82 2.77 2.55
CA VAL A 75 -17.19 1.95 3.71
C VAL A 75 -16.22 0.79 3.77
N THR A 76 -15.65 0.56 4.96
CA THR A 76 -14.81 -0.59 5.25
C THR A 76 -15.13 -1.15 6.63
N MET A 77 -14.66 -2.35 6.93
CA MET A 77 -14.88 -3.04 8.19
C MET A 77 -13.60 -3.75 8.63
N GLY A 78 -13.47 -3.94 9.94
CA GLY A 78 -12.47 -4.81 10.55
C GLY A 78 -12.76 -4.96 12.04
N GLY A 79 -12.03 -5.85 12.70
CA GLY A 79 -12.09 -5.99 14.15
C GLY A 79 -11.53 -4.79 14.90
N ILE A 80 -11.65 -4.81 16.23
CA ILE A 80 -11.06 -3.81 17.12
C ILE A 80 -9.54 -3.70 16.83
N GLY A 81 -9.05 -2.46 16.64
CA GLY A 81 -7.63 -2.21 16.34
C GLY A 81 -7.21 -2.44 14.88
N THR A 82 -8.15 -2.48 13.92
CA THR A 82 -7.82 -2.75 12.51
C THR A 82 -6.92 -1.69 11.85
N ASN A 83 -5.73 -2.10 11.41
CA ASN A 83 -4.85 -1.28 10.56
C ASN A 83 -5.51 -0.90 9.22
N HIS A 84 -6.44 -1.71 8.72
CA HIS A 84 -7.15 -1.39 7.47
C HIS A 84 -8.15 -0.25 7.65
N GLY A 85 -8.88 -0.24 8.76
CA GLY A 85 -9.80 0.87 9.07
C GLY A 85 -9.04 2.18 9.25
N LEU A 86 -7.94 2.15 10.02
CA LEU A 86 -7.09 3.34 10.22
C LEU A 86 -6.48 3.85 8.91
N ALA A 87 -5.86 2.97 8.10
CA ALA A 87 -5.33 3.37 6.80
C ALA A 87 -6.42 3.96 5.89
N THR A 88 -7.60 3.33 5.82
CA THR A 88 -8.71 3.83 5.00
C THR A 88 -9.15 5.22 5.45
N ALA A 89 -9.32 5.44 6.76
CA ALA A 89 -9.67 6.75 7.32
C ALA A 89 -8.61 7.82 7.02
N ILE A 90 -7.32 7.45 7.04
CA ILE A 90 -6.21 8.37 6.77
C ILE A 90 -6.14 8.76 5.29
N PHE A 91 -6.35 7.81 4.37
CA PHE A 91 -6.12 8.04 2.94
C PHE A 91 -7.39 8.43 2.15
N CYS A 92 -8.59 8.27 2.72
CA CYS A 92 -9.85 8.78 2.16
C CYS A 92 -10.08 10.27 2.51
N LYS A 93 -9.19 11.16 2.06
CA LYS A 93 -9.22 12.60 2.40
C LYS A 93 -9.69 13.56 1.29
N HIS A 94 -10.14 13.05 0.15
CA HIS A 94 -10.64 13.86 -0.98
C HIS A 94 -11.96 13.32 -1.54
#